data_AF-A0A7V9KJG9-F1
#
_entry.id   AF-A0A7V9KJG9-F1
#
_cell.length_a   1.000
_cell.length_b   1.000
_cell.length_c   1.000
_cell.angle_alpha   90.00
_cell.angle_beta   90.00
_cell.angle_gamma   90.00
#
_symmetry.space_group_name_H-M   'P 1'
#
loop_
_entity.id
_entity.type
_entity.pdbx_description
1 polymer ?
#
loop_
_entity_poly.entity_id
_entity_poly.type
_entity_poly.pdbx_seq_one_letter_code
_entity_poly.pdbx_strand_id
1 'polypeptide(L)'
;MAASNRDRVNKGMDLLKAGLSPPVEQMMRGRYGERWWEQYKTAYPMVRAAAPEELDVQGLLHLMRNGWREVFGVTLGAMERNLVHELIEARNLWAHQQPFSTDDTERALDSMARLLRAVSAGEQADEIERERQIVRRTQFAEFARTETRKKTTTAVATQATGGLRPWREVITPHRDVQRGNFQQAEFAADLAQVARGEGTPEYADPVEFFR
;
A
#
# COMPACT_ATOMS: atom_id res chain seq x y z
N MET A 1 -10.59 7.35 16.06
CA MET A 1 -9.89 7.46 14.76
C MET A 1 -9.83 6.06 14.15
N ALA A 2 -9.99 5.93 12.83
CA ALA A 2 -9.84 4.62 12.17
C ALA A 2 -8.36 4.20 12.24
N ALA A 3 -8.09 2.93 12.56
CA ALA A 3 -6.73 2.40 12.60
C ALA A 3 -6.07 2.52 11.22
N SER A 4 -4.82 3.00 11.18
CA SER A 4 -4.07 3.13 9.94
C SER A 4 -3.67 1.76 9.40
N ASN A 5 -3.32 1.68 8.11
CA ASN A 5 -2.78 0.47 7.49
C ASN A 5 -1.59 -0.09 8.28
N ARG A 6 -0.69 0.79 8.74
CA ARG A 6 0.46 0.43 9.56
C ARG A 6 0.06 -0.14 10.92
N ASP A 7 -0.94 0.42 11.58
CA ASP A 7 -1.43 -0.08 12.88
C ASP A 7 -2.01 -1.50 12.75
N ARG A 8 -2.69 -1.78 11.63
CA ARG A 8 -3.22 -3.11 11.33
C ARG A 8 -2.11 -4.11 11.07
N VAL A 9 -1.10 -3.73 10.29
CA VAL A 9 0.10 -4.57 10.10
C VAL A 9 0.81 -4.80 11.43
N ASN A 10 0.94 -3.79 12.28
CA ASN A 10 1.55 -3.93 13.60
C ASN A 10 0.82 -4.98 14.45
N LYS A 11 -0.51 -4.86 14.56
CA LYS A 11 -1.34 -5.86 15.24
C LYS A 11 -1.19 -7.26 14.62
N GLY A 12 -1.11 -7.33 13.28
CA GLY A 12 -0.84 -8.58 12.57
C GLY A 12 0.51 -9.21 12.93
N MET A 13 1.57 -8.40 13.04
CA MET A 13 2.91 -8.85 13.46
C MET A 13 2.90 -9.39 14.90
N ASP A 14 2.19 -8.72 15.81
CA ASP A 14 2.06 -9.18 17.21
C ASP A 14 1.34 -10.53 17.29
N LEU A 15 0.24 -10.69 16.53
CA LEU A 15 -0.50 -11.96 16.43
C LEU A 15 0.33 -13.05 15.76
N LEU A 16 1.10 -12.70 14.72
CA LEU A 16 2.00 -13.63 14.05
C LEU A 16 3.07 -14.15 15.02
N LYS A 17 3.69 -13.27 15.82
CA LYS A 17 4.63 -13.69 16.86
C LYS A 17 3.96 -14.65 17.84
N ALA A 18 2.83 -14.25 18.40
CA ALA A 18 2.13 -15.04 19.41
C ALA A 18 1.71 -16.43 18.89
N GLY A 19 1.26 -16.51 17.63
CA GLY A 19 0.83 -17.76 17.02
C GLY A 19 1.96 -18.64 16.50
N LEU A 20 3.10 -18.07 16.07
CA LEU A 20 4.25 -18.85 15.60
C LEU A 20 5.12 -19.38 16.74
N SER A 21 5.29 -18.65 17.85
CA SER A 21 6.24 -19.03 18.89
C SER A 21 6.04 -20.47 19.42
N PRO A 22 4.84 -20.88 19.88
CA PRO A 22 4.65 -22.23 20.42
C PRO A 22 4.89 -23.38 19.42
N PRO A 23 4.27 -23.39 18.21
CA PRO A 23 4.45 -24.51 17.28
C PRO A 23 5.88 -24.56 16.73
N VAL A 24 6.54 -23.42 16.50
CA VAL A 24 7.93 -23.38 16.04
C VAL A 24 8.85 -24.00 17.09
N GLU A 25 8.69 -23.63 18.35
CA GLU A 25 9.46 -24.22 19.44
C GLU A 25 9.21 -25.73 19.55
N GLN A 26 7.96 -26.17 19.49
CA GLN A 26 7.62 -27.59 19.55
C GLN A 26 8.27 -28.39 18.43
N MET A 27 8.26 -27.87 17.19
CA MET A 27 8.91 -28.51 16.04
C MET A 27 10.43 -28.58 16.22
N MET A 28 11.06 -27.51 16.71
CA MET A 28 12.50 -27.48 16.99
C MET A 28 12.89 -28.47 18.08
N ARG A 29 12.15 -28.52 19.19
CA ARG A 29 12.33 -29.50 20.27
C ARG A 29 12.15 -30.93 19.77
N GLY A 30 11.15 -31.17 18.91
CA GLY A 30 10.91 -32.48 18.31
C GLY A 30 12.11 -33.00 17.51
N ARG A 31 12.84 -32.11 16.82
CA ARG A 31 14.00 -32.48 15.99
C ARG A 31 15.33 -32.53 16.73
N TYR A 32 15.56 -31.57 17.64
CA TYR A 32 16.87 -31.33 18.27
C TYR A 32 16.88 -31.55 19.79
N GLY A 33 15.74 -31.89 20.38
CA GLY A 33 15.58 -32.11 21.82
C GLY A 33 15.63 -30.81 22.64
N GLU A 34 15.91 -30.96 23.94
CA GLU A 34 15.94 -29.83 24.89
C GLU A 34 17.04 -28.81 24.59
N ARG A 35 18.14 -29.23 23.95
CA ARG A 35 19.27 -28.36 23.57
C ARG A 35 19.13 -27.72 22.19
N TRP A 36 17.91 -27.62 21.68
CA TRP A 36 17.67 -27.07 20.35
C TRP A 36 18.11 -25.60 20.26
N TRP A 37 17.95 -24.84 21.34
CA TRP A 37 18.25 -23.42 21.37
C TRP A 37 19.75 -23.14 21.31
N GLU A 38 20.55 -23.88 22.07
CA GLU A 38 22.01 -23.78 22.01
C GLU A 38 22.52 -24.15 20.62
N GLN A 39 22.00 -25.23 20.02
CA GLN A 39 22.36 -25.65 18.66
C GLN A 39 22.00 -24.57 17.63
N TYR A 40 20.81 -23.98 17.74
CA TYR A 40 20.39 -22.91 16.85
C TYR A 40 21.30 -21.68 16.99
N LYS A 41 21.65 -21.25 18.21
CA LYS A 41 22.57 -20.13 18.44
C LYS A 41 23.99 -20.43 17.95
N THR A 42 24.47 -21.66 18.07
CA THR A 42 25.77 -22.08 17.52
C THR A 42 25.78 -22.01 15.99
N ALA A 43 24.70 -22.44 15.34
CA ALA A 43 24.57 -22.38 13.88
C ALA A 43 24.37 -20.95 13.35
N TYR A 44 23.71 -20.09 14.13
CA TYR A 44 23.37 -18.71 13.76
C TYR A 44 23.86 -17.71 14.83
N PRO A 45 25.18 -17.45 14.90
CA PRO A 45 25.78 -16.61 15.96
C PRO A 45 25.36 -15.14 15.91
N MET A 46 24.72 -14.69 14.83
CA MET A 46 24.15 -13.35 14.69
C MET A 46 22.84 -13.15 15.47
N VAL A 47 22.22 -14.24 15.96
CA VAL A 47 20.98 -14.16 16.75
C VAL A 47 21.30 -13.53 18.10
N ARG A 48 20.62 -12.40 18.39
CA ARG A 48 20.86 -11.61 19.61
C ARG A 48 19.98 -11.98 20.79
N ALA A 49 18.88 -12.70 20.56
CA ALA A 49 17.98 -13.14 21.62
C ALA A 49 18.73 -14.05 22.61
N ALA A 50 18.56 -13.81 23.91
CA ALA A 50 19.18 -14.64 24.94
C ALA A 50 18.45 -15.99 25.06
N ALA A 51 17.13 -15.94 24.97
CA ALA A 51 16.21 -17.07 25.10
C ALA A 51 15.22 -17.16 23.91
N PRO A 52 14.63 -18.34 23.63
CA PRO A 52 13.65 -18.51 22.55
C PRO A 52 12.46 -17.55 22.59
N GLU A 53 11.98 -17.23 23.79
CA GLU A 53 10.80 -16.40 24.05
C GLU A 53 11.04 -14.93 23.65
N GLU A 54 12.29 -14.51 23.65
CA GLU A 54 12.71 -13.17 23.24
C GLU A 54 12.74 -12.98 21.72
N LEU A 55 12.61 -14.05 20.93
CA LEU A 55 12.58 -13.94 19.48
C LEU A 55 11.46 -13.00 19.05
N ASP A 56 11.82 -12.01 18.24
CA ASP A 56 10.87 -11.18 17.53
C ASP A 56 10.33 -11.92 16.30
N VAL A 57 9.37 -11.31 15.61
CA VAL A 57 8.79 -11.87 14.37
C VAL A 57 9.89 -12.21 13.37
N GLN A 58 10.93 -11.38 13.25
CA GLN A 58 12.03 -11.65 12.34
C GLN A 58 12.80 -12.89 12.71
N GLY A 59 13.16 -12.99 13.98
CA GLY A 59 13.91 -14.11 14.52
C GLY A 59 13.17 -15.42 14.26
N LEU A 60 11.85 -15.44 14.49
CA LEU A 60 10.99 -16.59 14.19
C LEU A 60 10.96 -16.92 12.70
N LEU A 61 10.71 -15.93 11.82
CA LEU A 61 10.67 -16.17 10.38
C LEU A 61 12.04 -16.60 9.82
N HIS A 62 13.13 -16.06 10.34
CA HIS A 62 14.49 -16.46 9.98
C HIS A 62 14.80 -17.88 10.44
N LEU A 63 14.40 -18.22 11.67
CA LEU A 63 14.51 -19.57 12.20
C LEU A 63 13.76 -20.56 11.29
N MET A 64 12.53 -20.24 10.91
CA MET A 64 11.74 -21.07 9.97
C MET A 64 12.42 -21.21 8.61
N ARG A 65 12.87 -20.11 8.01
CA ARG A 65 13.56 -20.10 6.72
C ARG A 65 14.84 -20.96 6.75
N ASN A 66 15.62 -20.81 7.81
CA ASN A 66 16.94 -21.39 7.96
C ASN A 66 16.87 -22.88 8.34
N GLY A 67 15.89 -23.28 9.16
CA GLY A 67 15.64 -24.67 9.54
C GLY A 67 14.65 -25.39 8.62
N TRP A 68 14.36 -24.85 7.43
CA TRP A 68 13.26 -25.33 6.60
C TRP A 68 13.42 -26.80 6.23
N ARG A 69 14.58 -27.22 5.73
CA ARG A 69 14.75 -28.61 5.25
C ARG A 69 14.78 -29.60 6.40
N GLU A 70 15.36 -29.20 7.52
CA GLU A 70 15.71 -30.08 8.64
C GLU A 70 14.57 -30.24 9.65
N VAL A 71 13.70 -29.24 9.76
CA VAL A 71 12.64 -29.15 10.79
C VAL A 71 11.26 -28.96 10.16
N PHE A 72 11.06 -27.87 9.42
CA PHE A 72 9.71 -27.43 9.04
C PHE A 72 9.16 -28.16 7.82
N GLY A 73 10.03 -28.52 6.87
CA GLY A 73 9.69 -29.13 5.58
C GLY A 73 9.21 -30.57 5.67
N VAL A 74 9.23 -31.16 6.86
CA VAL A 74 8.59 -32.45 7.14
C VAL A 74 7.07 -32.29 7.26
N THR A 75 6.63 -31.16 7.80
CA THR A 75 5.20 -30.88 8.08
C THR A 75 4.61 -29.83 7.12
N LEU A 76 5.39 -28.84 6.73
CA LEU A 76 4.99 -27.71 5.88
C LEU A 76 5.52 -27.87 4.45
N GLY A 77 4.74 -27.41 3.48
CA GLY A 77 5.05 -27.53 2.05
C GLY A 77 5.81 -26.35 1.46
N ALA A 78 6.10 -26.41 0.16
CA ALA A 78 6.80 -25.33 -0.54
C ALA A 78 6.04 -24.00 -0.53
N MET A 79 4.70 -24.03 -0.45
CA MET A 79 3.88 -22.82 -0.40
C MET A 79 4.09 -22.05 0.89
N GLU A 80 4.10 -22.75 2.04
CA GLU A 80 4.34 -22.13 3.34
C GLU A 80 5.76 -21.53 3.41
N ARG A 81 6.74 -22.16 2.77
CA ARG A 81 8.08 -21.59 2.64
C ARG A 81 8.05 -20.23 1.94
N ASN A 82 7.31 -20.13 0.85
CA ASN A 82 7.18 -18.89 0.10
C ASN A 82 6.50 -17.82 0.96
N LEU A 83 5.48 -18.18 1.75
CA LEU A 83 4.84 -17.26 2.70
C LEU A 83 5.85 -16.74 3.74
N VAL A 84 6.73 -17.59 4.26
CA VAL A 84 7.79 -17.15 5.19
C VAL A 84 8.69 -16.11 4.53
N HIS A 85 9.11 -16.32 3.27
CA HIS A 85 9.91 -15.34 2.55
C HIS A 85 9.17 -14.02 2.32
N GLU A 86 7.91 -14.08 1.91
CA GLU A 86 7.07 -12.89 1.71
C GLU A 86 6.89 -12.11 3.03
N LEU A 87 6.65 -12.80 4.13
CA LEU A 87 6.49 -12.18 5.45
C LEU A 87 7.77 -11.55 5.97
N ILE A 88 8.94 -12.08 5.62
CA ILE A 88 10.22 -11.43 5.91
C ILE A 88 10.29 -10.06 5.21
N GLU A 89 9.87 -9.98 3.95
CA GLU A 89 9.84 -8.70 3.22
C GLU A 89 8.80 -7.73 3.79
N ALA A 90 7.58 -8.20 4.07
CA ALA A 90 6.54 -7.39 4.69
C ALA A 90 7.00 -6.84 6.06
N ARG A 91 7.66 -7.68 6.87
CA ARG A 91 8.27 -7.25 8.13
C ARG A 91 9.37 -6.22 7.88
N ASN A 92 10.28 -6.43 6.93
CA ASN A 92 11.35 -5.47 6.63
C ASN A 92 10.79 -4.09 6.27
N LEU A 93 9.76 -4.02 5.42
CA LEU A 93 9.05 -2.77 5.11
C LEU A 93 8.49 -2.10 6.36
N TRP A 94 7.84 -2.88 7.24
CA TRP A 94 7.33 -2.39 8.52
C TRP A 94 8.43 -1.83 9.42
N ALA A 95 9.55 -2.53 9.56
CA ALA A 95 10.69 -2.13 10.38
C ALA A 95 11.37 -0.85 9.83
N HIS A 96 11.40 -0.67 8.50
CA HIS A 96 11.94 0.53 7.85
C HIS A 96 10.97 1.71 7.79
N GLN A 97 9.87 1.65 8.51
CA GLN A 97 8.86 2.72 8.57
C GLN A 97 8.26 3.10 7.20
N GLN A 98 8.28 2.16 6.24
CA GLN A 98 7.74 2.41 4.91
C GLN A 98 6.20 2.51 4.97
N PRO A 99 5.59 3.32 4.08
CA PRO A 99 4.14 3.38 3.96
C PRO A 99 3.60 2.05 3.44
N PHE A 100 2.48 1.60 3.99
CA PHE A 100 1.74 0.45 3.48
C PHE A 100 0.54 0.93 2.67
N SER A 101 0.48 0.51 1.40
CA SER A 101 -0.75 0.64 0.63
C SER A 101 -1.84 -0.28 1.22
N THR A 102 -3.08 -0.03 0.84
CA THR A 102 -4.20 -0.86 1.29
C THR A 102 -4.12 -2.27 0.72
N ASP A 103 -3.53 -2.44 -0.47
CA ASP A 103 -3.27 -3.74 -1.09
C ASP A 103 -2.15 -4.49 -0.37
N ASP A 104 -1.03 -3.82 -0.10
CA ASP A 104 0.10 -4.42 0.64
C ASP A 104 -0.31 -4.86 2.04
N THR A 105 -1.18 -4.08 2.69
CA THR A 105 -1.73 -4.40 4.00
C THR A 105 -2.61 -5.66 3.94
N GLU A 106 -3.47 -5.74 2.92
CA GLU A 106 -4.35 -6.89 2.72
C GLU A 106 -3.53 -8.16 2.44
N ARG A 107 -2.53 -8.05 1.55
CA ARG A 107 -1.58 -9.12 1.20
C ARG A 107 -0.82 -9.61 2.42
N ALA A 108 -0.23 -8.71 3.20
CA ALA A 108 0.52 -9.06 4.39
C ALA A 108 -0.36 -9.82 5.40
N LEU A 109 -1.59 -9.35 5.65
CA LEU A 109 -2.54 -10.01 6.55
C LEU A 109 -2.99 -11.39 6.02
N ASP A 110 -3.23 -11.55 4.72
CA ASP A 110 -3.52 -12.87 4.11
C ASP A 110 -2.36 -13.85 4.34
N SER A 111 -1.14 -13.44 4.03
CA SER A 111 0.05 -14.28 4.17
C SER A 111 0.31 -14.68 5.62
N MET A 112 0.09 -13.77 6.57
CA MET A 112 0.15 -14.08 8.01
C MET A 112 -0.89 -15.13 8.40
N ALA A 113 -2.16 -14.92 8.02
CA ALA A 113 -3.25 -15.82 8.38
C ALA A 113 -3.06 -17.23 7.78
N ARG A 114 -2.59 -17.33 6.54
CA ARG A 114 -2.29 -18.60 5.88
C ARG A 114 -1.18 -19.37 6.59
N LEU A 115 -0.07 -18.69 6.91
CA LEU A 115 1.04 -19.32 7.62
C LEU A 115 0.61 -19.82 9.01
N LEU A 116 -0.15 -18.99 9.76
CA LEU A 116 -0.68 -19.36 11.07
C LEU A 116 -1.62 -20.57 10.99
N ARG A 117 -2.51 -20.63 10.00
CA ARG A 117 -3.35 -21.82 9.77
C ARG A 117 -2.52 -23.07 9.48
N ALA A 118 -1.46 -22.94 8.70
CA ALA A 118 -0.58 -24.08 8.37
C ALA A 118 0.15 -24.64 9.60
N VAL A 119 0.43 -23.82 10.61
CA VAL A 119 1.01 -24.27 11.88
C VAL A 119 -0.03 -24.53 12.98
N SER A 120 -1.31 -24.62 12.63
CA SER A 120 -2.43 -24.85 13.55
C SER A 120 -2.67 -23.74 14.60
N ALA A 121 -2.20 -22.52 14.35
CA ALA A 121 -2.47 -21.33 15.16
C ALA A 121 -3.76 -20.61 14.69
N GLY A 122 -4.88 -21.34 14.75
CA GLY A 122 -6.16 -20.90 14.18
C GLY A 122 -6.76 -19.65 14.83
N GLU A 123 -6.62 -19.50 16.15
CA GLU A 123 -7.17 -18.36 16.89
C GLU A 123 -6.55 -17.03 16.43
N GLN A 124 -5.22 -16.97 16.33
CA GLN A 124 -4.50 -15.80 15.85
C GLN A 124 -4.79 -15.56 14.37
N ALA A 125 -4.89 -16.62 13.57
CA ALA A 125 -5.25 -16.50 12.15
C ALA A 125 -6.63 -15.86 11.95
N ASP A 126 -7.61 -16.20 12.78
CA ASP A 126 -8.97 -15.68 12.68
C ASP A 126 -9.07 -14.22 13.16
N GLU A 127 -8.24 -13.79 14.12
CA GLU A 127 -8.10 -12.37 14.46
C GLU A 127 -7.49 -11.56 13.30
N ILE A 128 -6.43 -12.08 12.66
CA ILE A 128 -5.83 -11.44 11.48
C ILE A 128 -6.84 -11.37 10.32
N GLU A 129 -7.63 -12.42 10.11
CA GLU A 129 -8.69 -12.44 9.10
C GLU A 129 -9.73 -11.35 9.37
N ARG A 130 -10.12 -11.12 10.63
CA ARG A 130 -11.03 -10.04 11.00
C ARG A 130 -10.47 -8.67 10.63
N GLU A 131 -9.19 -8.42 10.90
CA GLU A 131 -8.52 -7.18 10.48
C GLU A 131 -8.53 -7.02 8.96
N ARG A 132 -8.23 -8.11 8.23
CA ARG A 132 -8.25 -8.12 6.76
C ARG A 132 -9.62 -7.78 6.19
N GLN A 133 -10.70 -8.29 6.78
CA GLN A 133 -12.06 -7.97 6.35
C GLN A 133 -12.39 -6.48 6.54
N ILE A 134 -11.86 -5.83 7.58
CA ILE A 134 -12.04 -4.39 7.79
C ILE A 134 -11.31 -3.59 6.70
N VAL A 135 -10.09 -4.00 6.34
CA VAL A 135 -9.32 -3.38 5.23
C VAL A 135 -10.10 -3.49 3.92
N ARG A 136 -10.59 -4.68 3.58
CA ARG A 136 -11.39 -4.93 2.37
C ARG A 136 -12.67 -4.09 2.35
N ARG A 137 -13.41 -4.01 3.46
CA ARG A 137 -14.61 -3.16 3.55
C ARG A 137 -14.31 -1.68 3.29
N THR A 138 -13.17 -1.21 3.78
CA THR A 138 -12.71 0.17 3.57
C THR A 138 -12.41 0.41 2.08
N GLN A 139 -11.65 -0.48 1.45
CA GLN A 139 -11.39 -0.41 0.00
C GLN A 139 -12.69 -0.41 -0.82
N PHE A 140 -13.64 -1.32 -0.53
CA PHE A 140 -14.90 -1.37 -1.26
C PHE A 140 -15.73 -0.09 -1.12
N ALA A 141 -15.74 0.52 0.06
CA ALA A 141 -16.41 1.80 0.27
C ALA A 141 -15.75 2.94 -0.53
N GLU A 142 -14.42 2.95 -0.61
CA GLU A 142 -13.65 3.93 -1.42
C GLU A 142 -13.90 3.76 -2.92
N PHE A 143 -13.92 2.52 -3.42
CA PHE A 143 -14.27 2.22 -4.81
C PHE A 143 -15.70 2.65 -5.14
N ALA A 144 -16.67 2.34 -4.28
CA ALA A 144 -18.07 2.75 -4.48
C ALA A 144 -18.23 4.27 -4.57
N ARG A 145 -17.52 5.02 -3.71
CA ARG A 145 -17.51 6.50 -3.74
C ARG A 145 -16.88 7.02 -5.03
N THR A 146 -15.77 6.45 -5.45
CA THR A 146 -15.06 6.83 -6.67
C THR A 146 -15.92 6.60 -7.91
N GLU A 147 -16.59 5.45 -8.00
CA GLU A 147 -17.50 5.12 -9.10
C GLU A 147 -18.74 6.01 -9.12
N THR A 148 -19.30 6.33 -7.94
CA THR A 148 -20.42 7.28 -7.84
C THR A 148 -19.99 8.67 -8.32
N ARG A 149 -18.81 9.14 -7.91
CA ARG A 149 -18.26 10.43 -8.35
C ARG A 149 -18.05 10.45 -9.86
N LYS A 150 -17.48 9.40 -10.45
CA LYS A 150 -17.31 9.29 -11.91
C LYS A 150 -18.66 9.35 -12.63
N LYS A 151 -19.66 8.58 -12.19
CA LYS A 151 -21.01 8.60 -12.79
C LYS A 151 -21.63 10.00 -12.76
N THR A 152 -21.51 10.71 -11.63
CA THR A 152 -21.98 12.10 -11.51
C THR A 152 -21.22 13.04 -12.44
N THR A 153 -19.88 12.95 -12.49
CA THR A 153 -19.07 13.80 -13.37
C THR A 153 -19.36 13.55 -14.85
N THR A 154 -19.53 12.28 -15.27
CA THR A 154 -19.92 11.94 -16.63
C THR A 154 -21.33 12.44 -16.96
N ALA A 155 -22.29 12.31 -16.04
CA ALA A 155 -23.66 12.81 -16.24
C ALA A 155 -23.73 14.33 -16.40
N VAL A 156 -22.89 15.09 -15.67
CA VAL A 156 -22.78 16.55 -15.83
C VAL A 156 -22.17 16.90 -17.20
N ALA A 157 -21.19 16.12 -17.69
CA ALA A 157 -20.60 16.35 -19.01
C ALA A 157 -21.58 16.05 -20.18
N THR A 158 -22.45 15.04 -20.06
CA THR A 158 -23.45 14.71 -21.09
C THR A 158 -24.72 15.54 -21.00
N GLN A 159 -25.14 16.04 -19.83
CA GLN A 159 -26.32 16.92 -19.74
C GLN A 159 -26.10 18.32 -20.33
N ALA A 160 -24.86 18.77 -20.51
CA ALA A 160 -24.55 20.05 -21.16
C ALA A 160 -24.60 20.01 -22.70
N THR A 161 -24.88 18.87 -23.35
CA THR A 161 -24.79 18.72 -24.83
C THR A 161 -26.13 18.49 -25.54
N GLY A 162 -27.24 18.35 -24.81
CA GLY A 162 -28.58 18.24 -25.40
C GLY A 162 -29.25 19.59 -25.65
N GLY A 163 -28.66 20.47 -26.47
CA GLY A 163 -29.35 21.68 -26.96
C GLY A 163 -28.56 22.99 -26.95
N LEU A 164 -27.35 23.02 -26.36
CA LEU A 164 -26.48 24.18 -26.48
C LEU A 164 -25.70 24.10 -27.79
N ARG A 165 -25.88 25.12 -28.64
CA ARG A 165 -25.07 25.27 -29.84
C ARG A 165 -23.60 25.49 -29.45
N PRO A 166 -22.64 24.93 -30.19
CA PRO A 166 -21.22 25.21 -30.00
C PRO A 166 -20.96 26.71 -29.85
N TRP A 167 -20.05 27.12 -28.98
CA TRP A 167 -19.77 28.55 -28.76
C TRP A 167 -19.41 29.28 -30.07
N ARG A 168 -18.78 28.60 -31.03
CA ARG A 168 -18.48 29.14 -32.37
C ARG A 168 -19.73 29.57 -33.17
N GLU A 169 -20.88 28.98 -32.86
CA GLU A 169 -22.18 29.32 -33.47
C GLU A 169 -22.97 30.37 -32.67
N VAL A 170 -22.56 30.64 -31.42
CA VAL A 170 -23.26 31.55 -30.50
C VAL A 170 -22.54 32.89 -30.40
N ILE A 171 -21.21 32.89 -30.44
CA ILE A 171 -20.41 34.11 -30.35
C ILE A 171 -20.06 34.60 -31.75
N THR A 172 -20.31 35.89 -31.97
CA THR A 172 -19.84 36.61 -33.15
C THR A 172 -18.41 37.10 -32.85
N PRO A 173 -17.37 36.68 -33.60
CA PRO A 173 -16.00 37.14 -33.37
C PRO A 173 -15.88 38.66 -33.44
N HIS A 174 -14.85 39.26 -32.84
CA HIS A 174 -14.64 40.71 -32.98
C HIS A 174 -14.47 41.10 -34.46
N ARG A 175 -14.89 42.32 -34.82
CA ARG A 175 -14.94 42.81 -36.21
C ARG A 175 -13.61 42.63 -36.95
N ASP A 176 -12.50 42.79 -36.25
CA ASP A 176 -11.14 42.74 -36.82
C ASP A 176 -10.72 41.31 -37.16
N VAL A 177 -11.13 40.34 -36.34
CA VAL A 177 -10.95 38.91 -36.58
C VAL A 177 -11.81 38.45 -37.77
N GLN A 178 -13.06 38.91 -37.85
CA GLN A 178 -13.94 38.59 -38.99
C GLN A 178 -13.41 39.11 -40.32
N ARG A 179 -12.76 40.28 -40.30
CA ARG A 179 -12.22 40.94 -41.50
C ARG A 179 -10.83 40.43 -41.90
N GLY A 180 -10.21 39.58 -41.10
CA GLY A 180 -8.82 39.15 -41.30
C GLY A 180 -7.77 40.24 -41.06
N ASN A 181 -8.16 41.35 -40.44
CA ASN A 181 -7.30 42.51 -40.16
C ASN A 181 -6.77 42.47 -38.73
N PHE A 182 -6.25 41.33 -38.30
CA PHE A 182 -5.66 41.17 -36.96
C PHE A 182 -4.16 40.93 -37.08
N GLN A 183 -3.36 41.53 -36.19
CA GLN A 183 -1.92 41.24 -36.15
C GLN A 183 -1.71 39.95 -35.35
N GLN A 184 -1.13 38.91 -35.96
CA GLN A 184 -0.83 37.66 -35.25
C GLN A 184 0.04 37.87 -33.99
N ALA A 185 0.89 38.90 -34.00
CA ALA A 185 1.75 39.27 -32.88
C ALA A 185 0.96 39.75 -31.64
N GLU A 186 -0.27 40.24 -31.79
CA GLU A 186 -1.12 40.70 -30.68
C GLU A 186 -1.86 39.55 -29.99
N PHE A 187 -1.92 38.36 -30.61
CA PHE A 187 -2.64 37.19 -30.09
C PHE A 187 -1.72 36.07 -29.60
N ALA A 188 -0.41 36.17 -29.87
CA ALA A 188 0.58 35.23 -29.39
C ALA A 188 1.13 35.68 -28.03
N ALA A 189 1.15 34.77 -27.08
CA ALA A 189 1.69 35.05 -25.76
C ALA A 189 3.23 35.18 -25.81
N ASP A 190 3.79 36.38 -25.63
CA ASP A 190 5.24 36.56 -25.43
C ASP A 190 5.61 36.29 -23.97
N LEU A 191 5.93 35.02 -23.68
CA LEU A 191 6.33 34.57 -22.35
C LEU A 191 7.68 35.16 -21.91
N ALA A 192 8.52 35.61 -22.84
CA ALA A 192 9.81 36.20 -22.51
C ALA A 192 9.65 37.63 -21.96
N GLN A 193 8.67 38.38 -22.46
CA GLN A 193 8.29 39.69 -21.93
C GLN A 193 7.73 39.58 -20.50
N VAL A 194 6.92 38.55 -20.22
CA VAL A 194 6.43 38.24 -18.87
C VAL A 194 7.59 37.87 -17.94
N ALA A 195 8.50 37.01 -18.38
CA ALA A 195 9.67 36.61 -17.60
C ALA A 195 10.61 37.78 -17.25
N ARG A 196 10.65 38.83 -18.09
CA ARG A 196 11.40 40.07 -17.84
C ARG A 196 10.63 41.13 -17.06
N GLY A 197 9.35 40.91 -16.77
CA GLY A 197 8.50 41.88 -16.08
C GLY A 197 8.11 43.10 -16.93
N GLU A 198 8.20 42.98 -18.26
CA GLU A 198 7.94 44.06 -19.22
C GLU A 198 6.52 43.97 -19.83
N GLY A 199 5.73 42.98 -19.42
CA GLY A 199 4.35 42.79 -19.88
C GLY A 199 3.40 43.85 -19.30
N THR A 200 2.29 44.12 -19.98
CA THR A 200 1.26 45.00 -19.40
C THR A 200 0.68 44.37 -18.13
N PRO A 201 0.18 45.16 -17.16
CA PRO A 201 -0.33 44.63 -15.89
C PRO A 201 -1.41 43.56 -16.07
N GLU A 202 -2.29 43.74 -17.05
CA GLU A 202 -3.38 42.82 -17.40
C GLU A 202 -2.88 41.47 -17.91
N TYR A 203 -1.62 41.42 -18.34
CA TYR A 203 -0.99 40.28 -18.99
C TYR A 203 0.14 39.66 -18.14
N ALA A 204 0.76 40.44 -17.25
CA ALA A 204 1.84 40.01 -16.36
C ALA A 204 1.35 39.61 -14.96
N ASP A 205 0.23 40.16 -14.48
CA ASP A 205 -0.36 39.81 -13.19
C ASP A 205 -1.49 38.77 -13.36
N PRO A 206 -1.32 37.53 -12.84
CA PRO A 206 -2.35 36.51 -12.93
C PRO A 206 -3.63 36.89 -12.18
N VAL A 207 -3.58 37.76 -11.17
CA VAL A 207 -4.76 38.20 -10.43
C VAL A 207 -5.58 39.22 -11.23
N GLU A 208 -4.92 40.13 -11.95
CA GLU A 208 -5.61 41.07 -12.85
C GLU A 208 -6.17 40.37 -14.09
N PHE A 209 -5.48 39.37 -14.63
CA PHE A 209 -5.93 38.62 -15.81
C PHE A 209 -7.30 37.93 -15.64
N PHE A 210 -7.65 37.50 -14.41
CA PHE A 210 -8.90 36.80 -14.11
C PHE A 210 -9.99 37.69 -13.48
N ARG A 211 -9.78 39.01 -13.43
CA ARG A 211 -10.77 39.99 -12.95
C ARG A 211 -11.74 40.40 -14.04
#